data_AF-A0A2L2ZA82-F1
#
_entry.id   AF-A0A2L2ZA82-F1
#
_cell.length_a   1.000
_cell.length_b   1.000
_cell.length_c   1.000
_cell.angle_alpha   90.00
_cell.angle_beta   90.00
_cell.angle_gamma   90.00
#
_symmetry.space_group_name_H-M   'P 1'
#
loop_
_entity.id
_entity.type
_entity.pdbx_description
1 polymer ?
#
loop_
_entity_poly.entity_id
_entity_poly.type
_entity_poly.pdbx_seq_one_letter_code
_entity_poly.pdbx_strand_id
1 'polypeptide(L)'
;NKQKGFGFVILDTRQIAENAKAALDLTMNDGRQLRVRFSTHGAALKIINLSPWISNELLEASFCAFGDVERAVVIVVDRGRPVGEGSVEYARKQSALMALKRCTEGSYLLTSSPRP
;
A
#
# COMPACT_ATOMS: atom_id res chain seq x y z
N ASN A 1 12.12 -20.50 5.70
CA ASN A 1 10.95 -20.79 4.83
C ASN A 1 10.88 -22.20 4.25
N LYS A 2 11.98 -22.88 3.91
CA LYS A 2 11.90 -24.22 3.27
C LYS A 2 11.07 -25.26 4.04
N GLN A 3 11.08 -25.22 5.37
CA GLN A 3 10.28 -26.13 6.21
C GLN A 3 8.79 -25.78 6.30
N LYS A 4 8.38 -24.55 5.93
CA LYS A 4 6.99 -24.09 6.11
C LYS A 4 6.13 -24.22 4.83
N GLY A 5 6.73 -24.62 3.70
CA GLY A 5 6.01 -24.86 2.45
C GLY A 5 5.45 -23.60 1.75
N PHE A 6 5.96 -22.40 2.08
CA PHE A 6 5.56 -21.15 1.41
C PHE A 6 6.76 -20.26 1.07
N GLY A 7 6.55 -19.35 0.12
CA GLY A 7 7.54 -18.36 -0.34
C GLY A 7 6.86 -17.07 -0.81
N PHE A 8 7.67 -16.05 -1.03
CA PHE A 8 7.25 -14.78 -1.64
C PHE A 8 8.09 -14.54 -2.88
N VAL A 9 7.46 -14.02 -3.93
CA VAL A 9 8.11 -13.62 -5.18
C VAL A 9 7.61 -12.23 -5.52
N ILE A 10 8.55 -11.34 -5.85
CA ILE A 10 8.25 -10.01 -6.39
C ILE A 10 8.38 -10.12 -7.90
N LEU A 11 7.39 -9.59 -8.61
CA LEU A 11 7.34 -9.55 -10.07
C LEU A 11 7.34 -8.08 -10.51
N ASP A 12 7.85 -7.82 -11.71
CA ASP A 12 8.13 -6.46 -12.17
C ASP A 12 6.89 -5.57 -12.24
N THR A 13 5.73 -6.14 -12.56
CA THR A 13 4.48 -5.38 -12.66
C THR A 13 3.32 -6.14 -12.04
N ARG A 14 2.32 -5.37 -11.59
CA ARG A 14 1.05 -5.91 -11.10
C ARG A 14 0.37 -6.80 -12.14
N GLN A 15 0.42 -6.43 -13.43
CA GLN A 15 -0.16 -7.23 -14.50
C GLN A 15 0.49 -8.60 -14.62
N ILE A 16 1.84 -8.66 -14.57
CA ILE A 16 2.57 -9.94 -14.59
C ILE A 16 2.20 -10.77 -13.36
N ALA A 17 2.08 -10.13 -12.19
CA ALA A 17 1.66 -10.82 -10.97
C ALA A 17 0.23 -11.36 -11.02
N GLU A 18 -0.71 -10.63 -11.65
CA GLU A 18 -2.08 -11.10 -11.88
C GLU A 18 -2.12 -12.29 -12.84
N ASN A 19 -1.39 -12.21 -13.95
CA ASN A 19 -1.29 -13.29 -14.92
C ASN A 19 -0.65 -14.54 -14.28
N ALA A 20 0.45 -14.37 -13.55
CA ALA A 20 1.14 -15.47 -12.86
C ALA A 20 0.24 -16.12 -11.80
N LYS A 21 -0.50 -15.32 -11.02
CA LYS A 21 -1.48 -15.85 -10.07
C LYS A 21 -2.59 -16.63 -10.79
N ALA A 22 -3.17 -16.08 -11.86
CA ALA A 22 -4.24 -16.75 -12.59
C ALA A 22 -3.78 -18.07 -13.23
N ALA A 23 -2.53 -18.13 -13.72
CA ALA A 23 -1.97 -19.31 -14.34
C ALA A 23 -1.53 -20.39 -13.33
N LEU A 24 -1.11 -20.02 -12.12
CA LEU A 24 -0.48 -20.93 -11.16
C LEU A 24 -1.31 -21.23 -9.90
N ASP A 25 -2.32 -20.43 -9.56
CA ASP A 25 -3.20 -20.75 -8.42
C ASP A 25 -3.95 -22.05 -8.70
N LEU A 26 -3.95 -22.96 -7.72
CA LEU A 26 -4.61 -24.27 -7.77
C LEU A 26 -4.00 -25.31 -8.75
N THR A 27 -2.84 -25.03 -9.36
CA THR A 27 -2.14 -26.03 -10.19
C THR A 27 -1.44 -27.08 -9.32
N MET A 28 -1.19 -28.27 -9.88
CA MET A 28 -0.43 -29.32 -9.21
C MET A 28 1.08 -29.15 -9.47
N ASN A 29 1.87 -29.15 -8.41
CA ASN A 29 3.33 -29.19 -8.46
C ASN A 29 3.84 -30.23 -7.46
N ASP A 30 4.57 -31.24 -7.94
CA ASP A 30 5.08 -32.36 -7.14
C ASP A 30 4.01 -33.02 -6.24
N GLY A 31 2.82 -33.27 -6.81
CA GLY A 31 1.70 -33.90 -6.11
C GLY A 31 1.02 -33.02 -5.05
N ARG A 32 1.38 -31.73 -4.96
CA ARG A 32 0.74 -30.76 -4.06
C ARG A 32 0.10 -29.64 -4.86
N GLN A 33 -1.10 -29.22 -4.45
CA GLN A 33 -1.76 -28.08 -5.06
C GLN A 33 -1.13 -26.78 -4.56
N LEU A 34 -0.74 -25.91 -5.50
CA LEU A 34 -0.22 -24.58 -5.18
C LEU A 34 -1.35 -23.63 -4.82
N ARG A 35 -1.09 -22.74 -3.86
CA ARG A 35 -1.98 -21.62 -3.52
C ARG A 35 -1.24 -20.32 -3.71
N VAL A 36 -1.55 -19.59 -4.77
CA VAL A 36 -0.92 -18.32 -5.14
C VAL A 36 -1.85 -17.17 -4.76
N ARG A 37 -1.37 -16.27 -3.90
CA ARG A 37 -2.14 -15.13 -3.38
C ARG A 37 -1.26 -13.89 -3.39
N PHE A 38 -1.89 -12.72 -3.49
CA PHE A 38 -1.19 -11.47 -3.23
C PHE A 38 -0.78 -11.42 -1.76
N SER A 39 0.46 -11.03 -1.50
CA SER A 39 0.92 -10.80 -0.14
C SER A 39 0.18 -9.61 0.45
N THR A 40 -0.16 -9.69 1.74
CA THR A 40 -0.54 -8.48 2.47
C THR A 40 0.68 -7.58 2.55
N HIS A 41 0.53 -6.34 2.09
CA HIS A 41 1.62 -5.38 2.09
C HIS A 41 1.89 -4.93 3.54
N GLY A 42 2.90 -5.54 4.17
CA GLY A 42 3.21 -5.33 5.59
C GLY A 42 3.70 -3.94 5.97
N ALA A 43 3.82 -3.04 4.99
CA ALA A 43 4.24 -1.65 5.12
C ALA A 43 3.20 -0.67 4.52
N ALA A 44 1.93 -1.10 4.41
CA ALA A 44 0.82 -0.25 3.99
C ALA A 44 0.16 0.43 5.19
N LEU A 45 -0.16 1.71 5.05
CA LEU A 45 -0.89 2.52 6.02
C LEU A 45 -2.18 3.06 5.41
N LYS A 46 -3.27 2.95 6.16
CA LYS A 46 -4.53 3.64 5.85
C LYS A 46 -4.47 5.05 6.43
N ILE A 47 -4.74 6.04 5.60
CA ILE A 47 -4.83 7.45 5.98
C ILE A 47 -6.31 7.86 5.96
N ILE A 48 -6.75 8.57 6.98
CA ILE A 48 -8.13 9.06 7.13
C ILE A 48 -8.13 10.57 7.35
N ASN A 49 -9.31 11.19 7.27
CA ASN A 49 -9.50 12.64 7.41
C ASN A 49 -8.74 13.48 6.38
N LEU A 50 -8.61 12.95 5.15
CA LEU A 50 -8.03 13.71 4.05
C LEU A 50 -8.98 14.81 3.57
N SER A 51 -8.42 15.99 3.32
CA SER A 51 -9.14 17.07 2.64
C SER A 51 -9.43 16.69 1.18
N PRO A 52 -10.56 17.14 0.60
CA PRO A 52 -10.89 16.88 -0.81
C PRO A 52 -9.86 17.39 -1.83
N TRP A 53 -9.00 18.33 -1.42
CA TRP A 53 -8.00 18.96 -2.26
C TRP A 53 -6.67 18.20 -2.30
N ILE A 54 -6.55 17.10 -1.57
CA ILE A 54 -5.34 16.29 -1.52
C ILE A 54 -5.34 15.34 -2.72
N SER A 55 -4.31 15.43 -3.55
CA SER A 55 -4.08 14.53 -4.67
C SER A 55 -3.18 13.35 -4.27
N ASN A 56 -3.09 12.34 -5.13
CA ASN A 56 -2.20 11.19 -4.94
C ASN A 56 -0.74 11.65 -4.79
N GLU A 57 -0.34 12.61 -5.63
CA GLU A 57 1.01 13.15 -5.69
C GLU A 57 1.36 13.97 -4.44
N LEU A 58 0.41 14.75 -3.93
CA LEU A 58 0.62 15.49 -2.68
C LEU A 58 0.74 14.53 -1.49
N LEU A 59 -0.08 13.47 -1.46
CA LEU A 59 -0.02 12.44 -0.44
C LEU A 59 1.33 11.71 -0.49
N GLU A 60 1.81 11.34 -1.68
CA GLU A 60 3.12 10.72 -1.90
C GLU A 60 4.25 11.62 -1.41
N ALA A 61 4.33 12.85 -1.93
CA ALA A 61 5.39 13.80 -1.60
C ALA A 61 5.46 14.09 -0.08
N SER A 62 4.30 14.17 0.57
CA SER A 62 4.24 14.37 2.02
C SER A 62 4.74 13.16 2.79
N PHE A 63 4.41 11.94 2.38
CA PHE A 63 4.80 10.72 3.10
C PHE A 63 6.24 10.26 2.77
N CYS A 64 6.83 10.73 1.67
CA CYS A 64 8.26 10.55 1.38
C CYS A 64 9.18 11.08 2.50
N ALA A 65 8.71 11.99 3.35
CA ALA A 65 9.44 12.47 4.51
C ALA A 65 9.78 11.36 5.54
N PHE A 66 9.08 10.22 5.52
CA PHE A 66 9.30 9.09 6.44
C PHE A 66 10.03 7.90 5.78
N GLY A 67 10.26 7.97 4.47
CA GLY A 67 10.97 6.96 3.69
C GLY A 67 10.35 6.73 2.31
N ASP A 68 10.94 5.81 1.55
CA ASP A 68 10.57 5.57 0.15
C ASP A 68 9.13 5.00 0.05
N VAL A 69 8.26 5.78 -0.59
CA VAL A 69 6.87 5.40 -0.89
C VAL A 69 6.84 4.68 -2.24
N GLU A 70 6.29 3.47 -2.27
CA GLU A 70 6.06 2.71 -3.51
C GLU A 70 4.74 3.08 -4.18
N ARG A 71 3.73 3.44 -3.36
CA ARG A 71 2.40 3.79 -3.86
C ARG A 71 1.65 4.67 -2.86
N ALA A 72 1.08 5.77 -3.33
CA ALA A 72 0.13 6.58 -2.59
C ALA A 72 -1.14 6.81 -3.41
N VAL A 73 -2.30 6.51 -2.84
CA VAL A 73 -3.60 6.65 -3.53
C VAL A 73 -4.63 7.22 -2.59
N VAL A 74 -5.29 8.29 -3.02
CA VAL A 74 -6.51 8.83 -2.41
C VAL A 74 -7.70 8.02 -2.90
N ILE A 75 -8.49 7.53 -1.96
CA ILE A 75 -9.68 6.72 -2.24
C ILE A 75 -10.81 7.67 -2.64
N VAL A 76 -11.31 7.45 -3.85
CA VAL A 76 -12.47 8.16 -4.42
C VAL A 76 -13.64 7.19 -4.56
N VAL A 77 -14.87 7.67 -4.36
CA VAL A 77 -16.10 6.94 -4.74
C VAL A 77 -16.36 7.06 -6.24
N ASP A 78 -17.30 6.27 -6.76
CA ASP A 78 -17.68 6.15 -8.19
C ASP A 78 -17.96 7.48 -8.94
N ARG A 79 -18.15 8.59 -8.22
CA ARG A 79 -18.31 9.93 -8.80
C ARG A 79 -17.02 10.77 -8.82
N GLY A 80 -15.86 10.17 -8.57
CA GLY A 80 -14.57 10.86 -8.47
C GLY A 80 -14.46 11.78 -7.26
N ARG A 81 -15.41 11.73 -6.31
CA ARG A 81 -15.34 12.51 -5.08
C ARG A 81 -14.46 11.80 -4.05
N PRO A 82 -13.47 12.48 -3.46
CA PRO A 82 -12.64 11.90 -2.41
C PRO A 82 -13.49 11.60 -1.17
N VAL A 83 -13.27 10.43 -0.58
CA VAL A 83 -14.01 9.95 0.61
C VAL A 83 -13.37 10.49 1.90
N GLY A 84 -12.24 11.20 1.78
CA GLY A 84 -11.41 11.58 2.91
C GLY A 84 -10.52 10.43 3.41
N GLU A 85 -10.36 9.37 2.61
CA GLU A 85 -9.48 8.25 2.91
C GLU A 85 -8.40 8.10 1.83
N GLY A 86 -7.26 7.52 2.20
CA GLY A 86 -6.17 7.20 1.31
C GLY A 86 -5.34 6.02 1.82
N SER A 87 -4.43 5.54 0.99
CA SER A 87 -3.49 4.47 1.31
C SER A 87 -2.08 4.89 0.90
N VAL A 88 -1.11 4.63 1.76
CA VAL A 88 0.32 4.81 1.49
C VAL A 88 1.05 3.51 1.74
N GLU A 89 1.78 3.03 0.75
CA GLU A 89 2.56 1.79 0.78
C GLU A 89 4.04 2.15 0.70
N TYR A 90 4.81 1.77 1.73
CA TYR A 90 6.26 2.01 1.78
C TYR A 90 7.07 0.79 1.33
N ALA A 91 8.23 1.02 0.73
CA ALA A 91 9.17 -0.05 0.38
C ALA A 91 9.67 -0.84 1.60
N ARG A 92 9.67 -0.21 2.78
CA ARG A 92 10.19 -0.81 4.03
C ARG A 92 9.19 -0.66 5.16
N LYS A 93 9.02 -1.75 5.93
CA LYS A 93 8.19 -1.77 7.14
C LYS A 93 8.63 -0.73 8.19
N GLN A 94 9.92 -0.44 8.28
CA GLN A 94 10.44 0.57 9.21
C GLN A 94 9.92 1.98 8.89
N SER A 95 9.83 2.35 7.61
CA SER A 95 9.28 3.64 7.16
C SER A 95 7.80 3.78 7.51
N ALA A 96 7.02 2.71 7.30
CA ALA A 96 5.62 2.66 7.71
C ALA A 96 5.44 2.83 9.24
N LEU A 97 6.28 2.17 10.05
CA LEU A 97 6.24 2.31 11.51
C LEU A 97 6.64 3.71 11.97
N MET A 98 7.63 4.32 11.31
CA MET A 98 8.05 5.69 11.60
C MET A 98 6.94 6.69 11.30
N ALA A 99 6.32 6.60 10.12
CA ALA A 99 5.18 7.43 9.73
C ALA A 99 4.01 7.26 10.70
N LEU A 100 3.66 6.02 11.04
CA LEU A 100 2.59 5.73 12.00
C LEU A 100 2.87 6.43 13.34
N LYS A 101 4.05 6.21 13.91
CA LYS A 101 4.46 6.81 15.19
C LYS A 101 4.37 8.34 15.17
N ARG A 102 4.96 8.97 14.14
CA ARG A 102 5.07 10.43 14.02
C ARG A 102 3.71 11.10 13.79
N CYS A 103 2.82 10.44 13.05
CA CYS A 103 1.45 10.90 12.79
C CYS A 103 0.48 10.63 13.95
N THR A 104 0.78 9.70 14.86
CA THR A 104 -0.03 9.46 16.07
C THR A 104 0.42 10.26 17.27
N GLU A 105 1.73 10.52 17.41
CA GLU A 105 2.29 11.27 18.55
C GLU A 105 2.18 12.80 18.36
N GLY A 106 1.92 13.28 17.14
CA GLY A 106 1.75 14.70 16.82
C GLY A 106 0.69 14.94 15.75
N SER A 107 0.44 16.21 15.43
CA SER A 107 -0.44 16.59 14.32
C SER A 107 0.35 16.60 13.00
N TYR A 108 -0.09 15.80 12.03
CA TYR A 108 0.48 15.81 10.68
C TYR A 108 -0.46 16.52 9.71
N LEU A 109 -0.10 17.75 9.35
CA LEU A 109 -0.89 18.59 8.44
C LEU A 109 -0.30 18.51 7.02
N LEU A 110 -1.12 18.08 6.06
CA LEU A 110 -0.73 17.94 4.66
C LEU A 110 -0.85 19.26 3.86
N THR A 111 -1.50 20.27 4.45
CA THR A 111 -1.70 21.59 3.84
C THR A 111 -1.34 22.67 4.85
N SER A 112 -0.62 23.69 4.41
CA SER A 112 -0.15 24.82 5.26
C SER A 112 -1.27 25.73 5.77
N SER A 113 -2.44 25.70 5.14
CA SER A 113 -3.63 26.45 5.55
C SER A 113 -4.73 25.49 6.01
N PRO A 114 -5.27 25.61 7.24
CA PRO A 114 -6.56 25.01 7.56
C PRO A 114 -7.59 25.71 6.68
N ARG A 115 -7.99 25.06 5.58
CA ARG A 115 -9.06 25.58 4.73
C ARG A 115 -10.40 25.17 5.35
N PRO A 116 -11.36 26.09 5.46
CA PRO A 116 -12.66 25.86 6.10
C PRO A 116 -13.50 24.81 5.36
#